data_AF-A0AA88VDC9-F1
#
_entry.id   AF-A0AA88VDC9-F1
#
_cell.length_a   1.000
_cell.length_b   1.000
_cell.length_c   1.000
_cell.angle_alpha   90.00
_cell.angle_beta   90.00
_cell.angle_gamma   90.00
#
_symmetry.space_group_name_H-M   'P 1'
#
loop_
_entity.id
_entity.type
_entity.pdbx_description
1 polymer ?
#
loop_
_entity_poly.entity_id
_entity_poly.type
_entity_poly.pdbx_seq_one_letter_code
_entity_poly.pdbx_strand_id
1 'polypeptide(L)'
;MAGRELHAHALRSGFEINLSVNNALIGFYRKCGNVKNVVVLFERMPVKDVITWTEMVTTYMEFGLVESAVEFLYRMPVKNCVSYNALLAGFCQNGEASRALGLFCRMVEEGIELSDFTLTSVVNACGLLMETKTSEQIHGFVLKFGFGSNDCIETALLDMCTRCGRMADAKKMFHRWPSNQNNSIIWTSMICGYARYGQPDEAISLFCLGQAEGTMTLDEVASAAFLCSVSQNSSANDHYPIRDNRMFGSSLPLSLATRNEFGIERNAFVTERLELFLWLHPMQFVRFEVKSMYPLSNPDRHPSSGFDARWSPAL
;
A
#
# COMPACT_ATOMS: atom_id res chain seq x y z
N MET A 1 -3.98 33.96 -3.39
CA MET A 1 -3.39 35.30 -3.13
C MET A 1 -2.45 35.24 -1.93
N ALA A 2 -2.93 34.81 -0.76
CA ALA A 2 -2.16 34.71 0.50
C ALA A 2 -0.79 33.99 0.39
N GLY A 3 -0.68 32.90 -0.39
CA GLY A 3 0.56 32.15 -0.53
C GLY A 3 1.74 32.92 -1.15
N ARG A 4 1.46 33.77 -2.15
CA ARG A 4 2.50 34.62 -2.77
C ARG A 4 2.90 35.77 -1.85
N GLU A 5 1.98 36.28 -1.04
CA GLU A 5 2.24 37.32 -0.05
C GLU A 5 3.07 36.77 1.12
N LEU A 6 2.75 35.57 1.62
CA LEU A 6 3.54 34.84 2.61
C LEU A 6 4.95 34.54 2.10
N HIS A 7 5.08 34.06 0.86
CA HIS A 7 6.38 33.86 0.22
C HIS A 7 7.13 35.20 0.10
N ALA A 8 6.51 36.25 -0.43
CA ALA A 8 7.13 37.58 -0.54
C ALA A 8 7.50 38.20 0.82
N HIS A 9 6.77 37.86 1.89
CA HIS A 9 7.12 38.24 3.25
C HIS A 9 8.33 37.42 3.76
N ALA A 10 8.37 36.10 3.51
CA ALA A 10 9.51 35.26 3.86
C ALA A 10 10.81 35.71 3.16
N LEU A 11 10.73 36.11 1.88
CA LEU A 11 11.86 36.70 1.15
C LEU A 11 12.32 38.01 1.81
N ARG A 12 11.39 38.93 2.09
CA ARG A 12 11.68 40.23 2.72
C ARG A 12 12.21 40.13 4.14
N SER A 13 11.83 39.09 4.88
CA SER A 13 12.27 38.83 6.25
C SER A 13 13.58 38.02 6.32
N GLY A 14 14.24 37.74 5.19
CA GLY A 14 15.55 37.07 5.15
C GLY A 14 15.50 35.56 5.38
N PHE A 15 14.33 34.93 5.30
CA PHE A 15 14.18 33.48 5.50
C PHE A 15 14.51 32.65 4.25
N GLU A 16 15.03 33.26 3.18
CA GLU A 16 15.39 32.55 1.93
C GLU A 16 16.39 31.41 2.14
N ILE A 17 17.21 31.50 3.19
CA ILE A 17 18.24 30.51 3.52
C ILE A 17 17.69 29.42 4.45
N ASN A 18 16.53 29.66 5.08
CA ASN A 18 15.99 28.75 6.07
C ASN A 18 15.39 27.50 5.41
N LEU A 19 16.04 26.35 5.62
CA LEU A 19 15.64 25.05 5.08
C LEU A 19 14.20 24.67 5.44
N SER A 20 13.80 24.85 6.71
CA SER A 20 12.45 24.49 7.18
C SER A 20 11.36 25.35 6.54
N VAL A 21 11.61 26.66 6.39
CA VAL A 21 10.66 27.58 5.73
C VAL A 21 10.53 27.22 4.24
N ASN A 22 11.66 26.95 3.56
CA ASN A 22 11.63 26.56 2.16
C ASN A 22 10.94 25.20 1.93
N ASN A 23 11.18 24.20 2.78
CA ASN A 23 10.47 22.91 2.72
C ASN A 23 8.95 23.11 2.90
N ALA A 24 8.54 23.98 3.82
CA ALA A 24 7.12 24.33 3.99
C ALA A 24 6.52 25.07 2.77
N LEU A 25 7.28 25.97 2.15
CA LEU A 25 6.86 26.69 0.94
C LEU A 25 6.73 25.74 -0.26
N ILE A 26 7.65 24.79 -0.43
CA ILE A 26 7.55 23.76 -1.46
C ILE A 26 6.26 22.96 -1.28
N GLY A 27 6.00 22.43 -0.07
CA GLY A 27 4.78 21.69 0.21
C GLY A 27 3.50 22.53 0.03
N PHE A 28 3.56 23.83 0.33
CA PHE A 28 2.47 24.76 0.06
C PHE A 28 2.21 24.92 -1.44
N TYR A 29 3.23 25.19 -2.25
CA TYR A 29 3.07 25.41 -3.69
C TYR A 29 2.69 24.13 -4.43
N ARG A 30 3.16 22.96 -3.97
CA ARG A 30 2.72 21.65 -4.45
C ARG A 30 1.21 21.49 -4.29
N LYS A 31 0.68 21.69 -3.08
CA LYS A 31 -0.77 21.65 -2.80
C LYS A 31 -1.58 22.66 -3.62
N CYS A 32 -0.96 23.75 -4.05
CA CYS A 32 -1.59 24.75 -4.90
C CYS A 32 -1.54 24.43 -6.40
N GLY A 33 -1.04 23.27 -6.82
CA GLY A 33 -0.95 22.95 -8.25
C GLY A 33 0.21 23.63 -8.97
N ASN A 34 1.12 24.33 -8.28
CA ASN A 34 2.08 25.24 -8.90
C ASN A 34 3.50 24.67 -8.95
N VAL A 35 3.69 23.70 -9.84
CA VAL A 35 4.99 23.03 -10.08
C VAL A 35 6.10 24.02 -10.41
N LYS A 36 5.81 25.06 -11.20
CA LYS A 36 6.80 26.06 -11.61
C LYS A 36 7.43 26.75 -10.40
N ASN A 37 6.62 27.16 -9.43
CA ASN A 37 7.12 27.79 -8.21
C ASN A 37 7.85 26.80 -7.31
N VAL A 38 7.41 25.54 -7.25
CA VAL A 38 8.13 24.47 -6.53
C VAL A 38 9.55 24.31 -7.08
N VAL A 39 9.69 24.20 -8.41
CA VAL A 39 11.01 24.09 -9.08
C VAL A 39 11.87 25.32 -8.83
N VAL A 40 11.30 26.53 -8.99
CA VAL A 40 12.06 27.78 -8.75
C VAL A 40 12.54 27.87 -7.30
N LEU A 41 11.71 27.48 -6.33
CA LEU A 41 12.11 27.43 -4.93
C LEU A 41 13.24 26.43 -4.71
N PHE A 42 13.09 25.22 -5.22
CA PHE A 42 14.11 24.18 -5.13
C PHE A 42 15.46 24.66 -5.66
N GLU A 43 15.49 25.22 -6.87
CA GLU A 43 16.74 25.70 -7.49
C GLU A 43 17.40 26.82 -6.69
N ARG A 44 16.61 27.73 -6.09
CA ARG A 44 17.12 28.84 -5.28
C ARG A 44 17.65 28.43 -3.90
N MET A 45 17.28 27.26 -3.38
CA MET A 45 17.73 26.82 -2.07
C MET A 45 19.24 26.50 -2.08
N PRO A 46 20.05 27.14 -1.20
CA PRO A 46 21.49 26.90 -1.15
C PRO A 46 21.83 25.51 -0.58
N VAL A 47 20.99 25.00 0.32
CA VAL A 47 21.11 23.68 0.94
C VAL A 47 19.78 22.94 0.77
N LYS A 48 19.86 21.66 0.43
CA LYS A 48 18.72 20.77 0.18
C LYS A 48 18.93 19.49 0.96
N ASP A 49 17.96 19.09 1.76
CA ASP A 49 18.00 17.84 2.51
C ASP A 49 17.16 16.75 1.81
N VAL A 50 17.17 15.54 2.36
CA VAL A 50 16.39 14.42 1.82
C VAL A 50 14.91 14.76 1.73
N ILE A 51 14.37 15.60 2.63
CA ILE A 51 12.98 16.05 2.61
C ILE A 51 12.73 16.92 1.38
N THR A 52 13.58 17.93 1.13
CA THR A 52 13.47 18.81 -0.05
C THR A 52 13.47 17.98 -1.34
N TRP A 53 14.39 17.03 -1.47
CA TRP A 53 14.50 16.17 -2.64
C TRP A 53 13.32 15.21 -2.79
N THR A 54 12.87 14.60 -1.70
CA THR A 54 11.70 13.69 -1.71
C THR A 54 10.42 14.44 -2.09
N GLU A 55 10.26 15.67 -1.63
CA GLU A 55 9.10 16.50 -1.97
C GLU A 55 9.04 16.83 -3.47
N MET A 56 10.19 17.00 -4.12
CA MET A 56 10.25 17.14 -5.58
C MET A 56 9.83 15.86 -6.30
N VAL A 57 10.29 14.69 -5.84
CA VAL A 57 9.86 13.38 -6.38
C VAL A 57 8.34 13.24 -6.25
N THR A 58 7.79 13.47 -5.06
CA THR A 58 6.34 13.45 -4.80
C THR A 58 5.60 14.42 -5.70
N THR A 59 6.09 15.66 -5.82
CA THR A 59 5.50 16.68 -6.70
C THR A 59 5.44 16.14 -8.12
N TYR A 60 6.57 15.73 -8.72
CA TYR A 60 6.58 15.25 -10.10
C TYR A 60 5.61 14.08 -10.32
N MET A 61 5.51 13.13 -9.37
CA MET A 61 4.55 12.03 -9.46
C MET A 61 3.08 12.51 -9.41
N GLU A 62 2.75 13.46 -8.53
CA GLU A 62 1.38 14.01 -8.43
C GLU A 62 0.93 14.75 -9.69
N PHE A 63 1.86 15.32 -10.45
CA PHE A 63 1.56 15.97 -11.74
C PHE A 63 1.76 15.05 -12.95
N GLY A 64 1.97 13.74 -12.73
CA GLY A 64 2.15 12.76 -13.81
C GLY A 64 3.46 12.90 -14.60
N LEU A 65 4.42 13.67 -14.09
CA LEU A 65 5.76 13.84 -14.67
C LEU A 65 6.67 12.70 -14.23
N VAL A 66 6.27 11.47 -14.53
CA VAL A 66 6.87 10.25 -13.98
C VAL A 66 8.36 10.14 -14.30
N GLU A 67 8.76 10.38 -15.55
CA GLU A 67 10.18 10.30 -15.91
C GLU A 67 11.04 11.34 -15.20
N SER A 68 10.53 12.57 -15.02
CA SER A 68 11.21 13.58 -14.22
C SER A 68 11.39 13.14 -12.77
N ALA A 69 10.37 12.52 -12.16
CA ALA A 69 10.45 12.04 -10.78
C ALA A 69 11.50 10.94 -10.62
N VAL A 70 11.56 10.00 -11.58
CA VAL A 70 12.53 8.91 -11.61
C VAL A 70 13.94 9.47 -11.74
N GLU A 71 14.18 10.35 -12.70
CA GLU A 71 15.47 11.04 -12.86
C GLU A 71 15.88 11.75 -11.57
N PHE A 72 14.93 12.47 -10.96
CA PHE A 72 15.19 13.25 -9.75
C PHE A 72 15.58 12.36 -8.57
N LEU A 73 14.88 11.25 -8.36
CA LEU A 73 15.23 10.26 -7.34
C LEU A 73 16.68 9.79 -7.54
N TYR A 74 17.07 9.42 -8.77
CA TYR A 74 18.44 8.96 -9.04
C TYR A 74 19.50 10.04 -8.83
N ARG A 75 19.17 11.31 -9.08
CA ARG A 75 20.02 12.46 -8.81
C ARG A 75 20.14 12.80 -7.31
N MET A 76 19.27 12.27 -6.44
CA MET A 76 19.35 12.53 -5.00
C MET A 76 20.71 12.07 -4.44
N PRO A 77 21.44 12.94 -3.70
CA PRO A 77 22.74 12.57 -3.10
C PRO A 77 22.62 11.46 -2.06
N VAL A 78 21.52 11.47 -1.31
CA VAL A 78 21.19 10.47 -0.30
C VAL A 78 19.75 10.03 -0.54
N LYS A 79 19.53 8.71 -0.62
CA LYS A 79 18.23 8.08 -0.77
C LYS A 79 17.95 7.23 0.46
N ASN A 80 16.70 7.14 0.85
CA ASN A 80 16.25 6.30 1.95
C ASN A 80 14.87 5.69 1.62
N CYS A 81 14.37 4.83 2.50
CA CYS A 81 13.06 4.19 2.37
C CYS A 81 11.95 5.20 1.99
N VAL A 82 11.93 6.39 2.61
CA VAL A 82 10.93 7.43 2.35
C VAL A 82 10.97 7.95 0.91
N SER A 83 12.16 8.23 0.36
CA SER A 83 12.32 8.69 -1.02
C SER A 83 11.89 7.64 -2.06
N TYR A 84 12.20 6.36 -1.82
CA TYR A 84 11.73 5.26 -2.67
C TYR A 84 10.22 5.07 -2.55
N ASN A 85 9.67 5.16 -1.33
CA ASN A 85 8.24 5.06 -1.07
C ASN A 85 7.43 6.16 -1.78
N ALA A 86 7.97 7.39 -1.88
CA ALA A 86 7.34 8.46 -2.64
C ALA A 86 7.20 8.08 -4.13
N LEU A 87 8.24 7.52 -4.73
CA LEU A 87 8.20 7.06 -6.11
C LEU A 87 7.29 5.83 -6.29
N LEU A 88 7.34 4.88 -5.36
CA LEU A 88 6.52 3.67 -5.33
C LEU A 88 5.02 4.00 -5.29
N ALA A 89 4.59 4.86 -4.36
CA ALA A 89 3.21 5.31 -4.25
C ALA A 89 2.79 6.11 -5.48
N GLY A 90 3.67 6.96 -5.99
CA GLY A 90 3.45 7.69 -7.23
C GLY A 90 3.21 6.77 -8.43
N PHE A 91 3.95 5.66 -8.57
CA PHE A 91 3.75 4.71 -9.66
C PHE A 91 2.35 4.11 -9.60
N CYS A 92 1.88 3.72 -8.42
CA CYS A 92 0.52 3.23 -8.23
C CYS A 92 -0.53 4.28 -8.63
N GLN A 93 -0.35 5.54 -8.25
CA GLN A 93 -1.27 6.64 -8.59
C GLN A 93 -1.32 6.93 -10.09
N ASN A 94 -0.20 6.76 -10.80
CA ASN A 94 -0.11 6.99 -12.24
C ASN A 94 -0.41 5.74 -13.09
N GLY A 95 -0.93 4.66 -12.49
CA GLY A 95 -1.29 3.43 -13.20
C GLY A 95 -0.09 2.58 -13.65
N GLU A 96 1.11 2.87 -13.13
CA GLU A 96 2.35 2.18 -13.49
C GLU A 96 2.73 1.08 -12.50
N ALA A 97 1.75 0.26 -12.12
CA ALA A 97 1.90 -0.75 -11.06
C ALA A 97 3.06 -1.74 -11.32
N SER A 98 3.35 -2.12 -12.58
CA SER A 98 4.51 -2.96 -12.90
C SER A 98 5.85 -2.29 -12.56
N ARG A 99 5.96 -0.96 -12.76
CA ARG A 99 7.18 -0.22 -12.38
C ARG A 99 7.30 -0.07 -10.87
N ALA A 100 6.18 0.01 -10.14
CA ALA A 100 6.18 -0.05 -8.68
C ALA A 100 6.78 -1.39 -8.18
N LEU A 101 6.36 -2.52 -8.75
CA LEU A 101 6.92 -3.83 -8.38
C LEU A 101 8.40 -3.98 -8.77
N GLY A 102 8.79 -3.47 -9.93
CA GLY A 102 10.20 -3.43 -10.34
C GLY A 102 11.06 -2.55 -9.42
N LEU A 103 10.53 -1.44 -8.91
CA LEU A 103 11.18 -0.61 -7.90
C LEU A 103 11.33 -1.37 -6.58
N PHE A 104 10.28 -2.05 -6.13
CA PHE A 104 10.32 -2.88 -4.93
C PHE A 104 11.38 -3.98 -5.00
N CYS A 105 11.48 -4.71 -6.11
CA CYS A 105 12.52 -5.72 -6.28
C CYS A 105 13.93 -5.12 -6.13
N ARG A 106 14.15 -3.93 -6.70
CA ARG A 106 15.43 -3.23 -6.54
C ARG A 106 15.68 -2.78 -5.11
N MET A 107 14.66 -2.29 -4.40
CA MET A 107 14.79 -1.96 -2.97
C MET A 107 15.23 -3.19 -2.16
N VAL A 108 14.65 -4.36 -2.45
CA VAL A 108 15.02 -5.63 -1.79
C VAL A 108 16.45 -6.04 -2.14
N GLU A 109 16.83 -5.99 -3.41
CA GLU A 109 18.19 -6.32 -3.88
C GLU A 109 19.28 -5.41 -3.32
N GLU A 110 18.97 -4.11 -3.22
CA GLU A 110 19.87 -3.10 -2.64
C GLU A 110 19.89 -3.14 -1.11
N GLY A 111 19.09 -4.00 -0.47
CA GLY A 111 19.00 -4.11 0.99
C GLY A 111 18.41 -2.87 1.65
N ILE A 112 17.57 -2.11 0.94
CA ILE A 112 16.87 -0.94 1.48
C ILE A 112 15.82 -1.41 2.49
N GLU A 113 15.84 -0.84 3.69
CA GLU A 113 14.87 -1.12 4.73
C GLU A 113 13.43 -0.91 4.23
N LEU A 114 12.60 -1.93 4.39
CA LEU A 114 11.19 -1.89 4.02
C LEU A 114 10.35 -1.43 5.22
N SER A 115 9.31 -0.67 4.94
CA SER A 115 8.34 -0.20 5.95
C SER A 115 6.95 -0.73 5.64
N ASP A 116 6.03 -0.63 6.59
CA ASP A 116 4.61 -0.97 6.39
C ASP A 116 3.99 -0.21 5.20
N PHE A 117 4.41 1.03 4.99
CA PHE A 117 3.99 1.84 3.83
C PHE A 117 4.50 1.25 2.51
N THR A 118 5.74 0.77 2.48
CA THR A 118 6.33 0.09 1.32
C THR A 118 5.47 -1.11 0.94
N LEU A 119 5.12 -1.94 1.91
CA LEU A 119 4.34 -3.16 1.67
C LEU A 119 2.90 -2.86 1.27
N THR A 120 2.25 -1.91 1.92
CA THR A 120 0.89 -1.49 1.56
C THR A 120 0.85 -1.00 0.10
N SER A 121 1.86 -0.24 -0.32
CA SER A 121 1.97 0.24 -1.69
C SER A 121 2.25 -0.88 -2.71
N VAL A 122 3.09 -1.86 -2.37
CA VAL A 122 3.37 -3.05 -3.20
C VAL A 122 2.15 -3.95 -3.34
N VAL A 123 1.42 -4.17 -2.25
CA VAL A 123 0.17 -4.94 -2.23
C VAL A 123 -0.89 -4.24 -3.08
N ASN A 124 -1.01 -2.91 -2.97
CA ASN A 124 -1.89 -2.13 -3.85
C ASN A 124 -1.47 -2.25 -5.32
N ALA A 125 -0.17 -2.16 -5.64
CA ALA A 125 0.34 -2.37 -7.00
C ALA A 125 -0.05 -3.76 -7.54
N CYS A 126 0.06 -4.81 -6.74
CA CYS A 126 -0.39 -6.16 -7.13
C CYS A 126 -1.89 -6.20 -7.39
N GLY A 127 -2.70 -5.59 -6.51
CA GLY A 127 -4.14 -5.47 -6.70
C GLY A 127 -4.51 -4.71 -7.98
N LEU A 128 -3.71 -3.72 -8.39
CA LEU A 128 -3.90 -2.96 -9.65
C LEU A 128 -3.56 -3.80 -10.88
N LEU A 129 -2.55 -4.67 -10.80
CA LEU A 129 -2.20 -5.59 -11.89
C LEU A 129 -3.20 -6.75 -12.03
N MET A 130 -3.83 -7.15 -10.92
CA MET A 130 -4.77 -8.29 -10.87
C MET A 130 -4.15 -9.62 -11.35
N GLU A 131 -2.84 -9.79 -11.15
CA GLU A 131 -2.11 -11.01 -11.53
C GLU A 131 -2.01 -12.00 -10.36
N THR A 132 -2.60 -13.19 -10.54
CA THR A 132 -2.65 -14.21 -9.48
C THR A 132 -1.26 -14.64 -9.00
N LYS A 133 -0.34 -15.00 -9.90
CA LYS A 133 1.01 -15.48 -9.53
C LYS A 133 1.80 -14.43 -8.74
N THR A 134 1.84 -13.19 -9.24
CA THR A 134 2.51 -12.07 -8.59
C THR A 134 1.92 -11.81 -7.19
N SER A 135 0.59 -11.88 -7.06
CA SER A 135 -0.08 -11.75 -5.76
C SER A 135 0.26 -12.87 -4.77
N GLU A 136 0.47 -14.11 -5.24
CA GLU A 136 0.89 -15.25 -4.40
C GLU A 136 2.29 -15.04 -3.84
N GLN A 137 3.21 -14.58 -4.68
CA GLN A 137 4.59 -14.30 -4.27
C GLN A 137 4.65 -13.16 -3.25
N ILE A 138 3.95 -12.05 -3.50
CA ILE A 138 3.91 -10.92 -2.57
C ILE A 138 3.22 -11.29 -1.26
N HIS A 139 2.11 -12.03 -1.30
CA HIS A 139 1.47 -12.53 -0.09
C HIS A 139 2.43 -13.43 0.71
N GLY A 140 3.11 -14.37 0.04
CA GLY A 140 4.12 -15.24 0.67
C GLY A 140 5.29 -14.45 1.28
N PHE A 141 5.77 -13.41 0.59
CA PHE A 141 6.79 -12.50 1.09
C PHE A 141 6.35 -11.82 2.38
N VAL A 142 5.19 -11.16 2.38
CA VAL A 142 4.66 -10.44 3.55
C VAL A 142 4.53 -11.36 4.77
N LEU A 143 4.05 -12.59 4.59
CA LEU A 143 3.95 -13.59 5.66
C LEU A 143 5.32 -14.06 6.16
N LYS A 144 6.24 -14.39 5.25
CA LYS A 144 7.57 -14.92 5.61
C LYS A 144 8.40 -13.91 6.41
N PHE A 145 8.27 -12.62 6.08
CA PHE A 145 9.00 -11.55 6.75
C PHE A 145 8.27 -10.95 7.96
N GLY A 146 7.16 -11.57 8.41
CA GLY A 146 6.50 -11.22 9.67
C GLY A 146 5.70 -9.92 9.63
N PHE A 147 5.36 -9.41 8.46
CA PHE A 147 4.55 -8.19 8.30
C PHE A 147 3.04 -8.44 8.37
N GLY A 148 2.64 -9.72 8.47
CA GLY A 148 1.24 -10.12 8.61
C GLY A 148 0.59 -9.78 9.95
N SER A 149 1.27 -9.15 10.91
CA SER A 149 0.66 -8.78 12.21
C SER A 149 0.09 -7.35 12.23
N ASN A 150 0.13 -6.62 11.12
CA ASN A 150 -0.42 -5.28 11.02
C ASN A 150 -1.77 -5.32 10.31
N ASP A 151 -2.84 -4.94 11.02
CA ASP A 151 -4.22 -4.92 10.52
C ASP A 151 -4.35 -4.16 9.18
N CYS A 152 -3.61 -3.08 8.96
CA CYS A 152 -3.62 -2.34 7.69
C CYS A 152 -3.06 -3.18 6.53
N ILE A 153 -1.98 -3.93 6.77
CA ILE A 153 -1.36 -4.80 5.78
C ILE A 153 -2.25 -6.02 5.52
N GLU A 154 -2.81 -6.63 6.56
CA GLU A 154 -3.74 -7.76 6.41
C GLU A 154 -5.01 -7.36 5.63
N THR A 155 -5.55 -6.17 5.91
CA THR A 155 -6.68 -5.61 5.15
C THR A 155 -6.32 -5.43 3.67
N ALA A 156 -5.15 -4.85 3.39
CA ALA A 156 -4.68 -4.65 2.02
C ALA A 156 -4.43 -5.98 1.30
N LEU A 157 -3.89 -6.99 2.00
CA LEU A 157 -3.68 -8.34 1.46
C LEU A 157 -5.01 -9.02 1.12
N LEU A 158 -6.03 -8.86 1.98
CA LEU A 158 -7.37 -9.39 1.72
C LEU A 158 -7.95 -8.74 0.46
N ASP A 159 -7.91 -7.40 0.35
CA ASP A 159 -8.36 -6.68 -0.85
C ASP A 159 -7.61 -7.11 -2.11
N MET A 160 -6.28 -7.25 -2.04
CA MET A 160 -5.50 -7.75 -3.15
C MET A 160 -5.90 -9.19 -3.52
N CYS A 161 -6.16 -10.07 -2.54
CA CYS A 161 -6.61 -11.44 -2.80
C CYS A 161 -7.96 -11.46 -3.52
N THR A 162 -8.92 -10.62 -3.11
CA THR A 162 -10.20 -10.52 -3.83
C THR A 162 -9.96 -9.99 -5.24
N ARG A 163 -9.15 -8.96 -5.42
CA ARG A 163 -8.89 -8.37 -6.75
C ARG A 163 -8.16 -9.31 -7.72
N CYS A 164 -7.27 -10.15 -7.22
CA CYS A 164 -6.45 -11.07 -8.03
C CYS A 164 -7.08 -12.46 -8.23
N GLY A 165 -8.37 -12.62 -7.90
CA GLY A 165 -9.13 -13.86 -8.09
C GLY A 165 -8.85 -14.96 -7.06
N ARG A 166 -8.10 -14.66 -6.00
CA ARG A 166 -7.76 -15.59 -4.91
C ARG A 166 -8.85 -15.61 -3.85
N MET A 167 -10.10 -15.81 -4.27
CA MET A 167 -11.25 -15.70 -3.38
C MET A 167 -11.23 -16.71 -2.24
N ALA A 168 -10.67 -17.91 -2.46
CA ALA A 168 -10.51 -18.91 -1.42
C ALA A 168 -9.59 -18.42 -0.27
N ASP A 169 -8.52 -17.69 -0.59
CA ASP A 169 -7.61 -17.15 0.41
C ASP A 169 -8.22 -15.94 1.11
N ALA A 170 -8.88 -15.06 0.36
CA ALA A 170 -9.61 -13.92 0.93
C ALA A 170 -10.68 -14.38 1.94
N LYS A 171 -11.45 -15.44 1.64
CA LYS A 171 -12.42 -16.03 2.58
C LYS A 171 -11.73 -16.54 3.86
N LYS A 172 -10.61 -17.25 3.74
CA LYS A 172 -9.86 -17.75 4.92
C LYS A 172 -9.38 -16.60 5.80
N MET A 173 -8.88 -15.53 5.19
CA MET A 173 -8.44 -14.32 5.92
C MET A 173 -9.61 -13.64 6.62
N PHE A 174 -10.72 -13.45 5.89
CA PHE A 174 -11.94 -12.86 6.42
C PHE A 174 -12.48 -13.62 7.65
N HIS A 175 -12.54 -14.96 7.58
CA HIS A 175 -13.00 -15.79 8.69
C HIS A 175 -12.05 -15.83 9.89
N ARG A 176 -10.76 -15.53 9.68
CA ARG A 176 -9.76 -15.42 10.76
C ARG A 176 -9.75 -14.05 11.41
N TRP A 177 -10.41 -13.06 10.80
CA TRP A 177 -10.40 -11.69 11.29
C TRP A 177 -11.01 -11.63 12.70
N PRO A 178 -10.37 -10.96 13.67
CA PRO A 178 -10.89 -10.88 15.03
C PRO A 178 -12.27 -10.20 15.09
N SER A 179 -13.28 -10.88 15.66
CA SER A 179 -14.65 -10.36 15.72
C SER A 179 -14.80 -9.12 16.63
N ASN A 180 -13.83 -8.85 17.49
CA ASN A 180 -13.79 -7.66 18.34
C ASN A 180 -13.20 -6.43 17.63
N GLN A 181 -12.62 -6.59 16.44
CA GLN A 181 -12.10 -5.49 15.64
C GLN A 181 -13.09 -5.15 14.53
N ASN A 182 -13.63 -3.94 14.58
CA ASN A 182 -14.49 -3.48 13.52
C ASN A 182 -13.67 -2.90 12.36
N ASN A 183 -13.77 -3.53 11.19
CA ASN A 183 -13.08 -3.07 9.98
C ASN A 183 -14.00 -3.14 8.76
N SER A 184 -14.68 -2.03 8.44
CA SER A 184 -15.60 -1.98 7.30
C SER A 184 -14.92 -2.25 5.95
N ILE A 185 -13.59 -2.06 5.86
CA ILE A 185 -12.84 -2.24 4.61
C ILE A 185 -12.84 -3.71 4.21
N ILE A 186 -12.64 -4.66 5.14
CA ILE A 186 -12.61 -6.09 4.80
C ILE A 186 -13.97 -6.60 4.28
N TRP A 187 -15.07 -6.11 4.84
CA TRP A 187 -16.42 -6.42 4.39
C TRP A 187 -16.67 -5.88 2.99
N THR A 188 -16.30 -4.61 2.77
CA THR A 188 -16.42 -3.95 1.46
C THR A 188 -15.60 -4.68 0.39
N SER A 189 -14.33 -5.02 0.69
CA SER A 189 -13.47 -5.78 -0.22
C SER A 189 -14.05 -7.16 -0.58
N MET A 190 -14.64 -7.87 0.38
CA MET A 190 -15.29 -9.16 0.11
C MET A 190 -16.54 -9.02 -0.76
N ILE A 191 -17.40 -8.04 -0.48
CA ILE A 191 -18.62 -7.76 -1.28
C ILE A 191 -18.24 -7.37 -2.70
N CYS A 192 -17.25 -6.47 -2.86
CA CYS A 192 -16.69 -6.11 -4.17
C CYS A 192 -16.10 -7.34 -4.90
N GLY A 193 -15.44 -8.23 -4.17
CA GLY A 193 -14.92 -9.50 -4.70
C GLY A 193 -16.05 -10.38 -5.26
N TYR A 194 -17.07 -10.66 -4.44
CA TYR A 194 -18.22 -11.47 -4.85
C TYR A 194 -18.98 -10.86 -6.04
N ALA A 195 -19.25 -9.55 -6.01
CA ALA A 195 -19.89 -8.83 -7.11
C ALA A 195 -19.09 -8.93 -8.42
N ARG A 196 -17.76 -8.85 -8.33
CA ARG A 196 -16.85 -8.90 -9.49
C ARG A 196 -16.82 -10.28 -10.17
N TYR A 197 -16.91 -11.34 -9.38
CA TYR A 197 -16.85 -12.72 -9.90
C TYR A 197 -18.24 -13.34 -10.13
N GLY A 198 -19.29 -12.52 -10.21
CA GLY A 198 -20.63 -12.98 -10.54
C GLY A 198 -21.25 -13.88 -9.48
N GLN A 199 -20.97 -13.60 -8.21
CA GLN A 199 -21.54 -14.27 -7.03
C GLN A 199 -22.45 -13.30 -6.26
N PRO A 200 -23.56 -12.84 -6.88
CA PRO A 200 -24.37 -11.76 -6.33
C PRO A 200 -25.11 -12.17 -5.04
N ASP A 201 -25.52 -13.43 -4.91
CA ASP A 201 -26.20 -13.93 -3.72
C ASP A 201 -25.29 -13.87 -2.50
N GLU A 202 -24.04 -14.29 -2.64
CA GLU A 202 -23.03 -14.20 -1.59
C GLU A 202 -22.74 -12.74 -1.21
N ALA A 203 -22.60 -11.86 -2.21
CA ALA A 203 -22.41 -10.43 -1.99
C ALA A 203 -23.56 -9.79 -1.19
N ILE A 204 -24.80 -10.09 -1.57
CA ILE A 204 -26.02 -9.60 -0.90
C ILE A 204 -26.09 -10.15 0.53
N SER A 205 -25.85 -11.46 0.71
CA SER A 205 -25.89 -12.09 2.02
C SER A 205 -24.87 -11.47 2.98
N LEU A 206 -23.66 -11.20 2.48
CA LEU A 206 -22.56 -10.70 3.29
C LEU A 206 -22.80 -9.24 3.69
N PHE A 207 -23.37 -8.44 2.78
CA PHE A 207 -23.78 -7.06 3.07
C PHE A 207 -24.88 -7.01 4.14
N CYS A 208 -25.91 -7.84 4.03
CA CYS A 208 -26.98 -7.92 5.03
C CYS A 208 -26.44 -8.36 6.40
N LEU A 209 -25.54 -9.35 6.42
CA LEU A 209 -24.89 -9.82 7.64
C LEU A 209 -24.07 -8.71 8.31
N GLY A 210 -23.20 -8.03 7.54
CA GLY A 210 -22.36 -6.95 8.07
C GLY A 210 -23.16 -5.76 8.62
N GLN A 211 -24.32 -5.45 8.05
CA GLN A 211 -25.24 -4.47 8.61
C GLN A 211 -25.88 -4.94 9.92
N ALA A 212 -26.34 -6.19 9.97
CA ALA A 212 -26.99 -6.75 11.15
C ALA A 212 -26.04 -6.81 12.36
N GLU A 213 -24.76 -7.09 12.13
CA GLU A 213 -23.72 -7.11 13.17
C GLU A 213 -23.23 -5.70 13.57
N GLY A 214 -23.64 -4.66 12.86
CA GLY A 214 -23.17 -3.28 13.09
C GLY A 214 -21.68 -3.09 12.78
N THR A 215 -21.06 -4.02 12.06
CA THR A 215 -19.64 -3.99 11.69
C THR A 215 -19.43 -3.15 10.44
N MET A 216 -20.35 -3.23 9.49
CA MET A 216 -20.20 -2.52 8.23
C MET A 216 -20.74 -1.07 8.31
N THR A 217 -19.92 -0.11 7.90
CA THR A 217 -20.41 1.23 7.57
C THR A 217 -20.79 1.27 6.10
N LEU A 218 -22.00 1.75 5.80
CA LEU A 218 -22.43 2.02 4.42
C LEU A 218 -21.58 3.16 3.84
N ASP A 219 -20.57 2.80 3.06
CA ASP A 219 -19.86 3.74 2.21
C ASP A 219 -20.33 3.64 0.75
N GLU A 220 -19.88 4.60 -0.08
CA GLU A 220 -20.27 4.68 -1.49
C GLU A 220 -19.89 3.41 -2.27
N VAL A 221 -18.71 2.84 -1.95
CA VAL A 221 -18.15 1.68 -2.66
C VAL A 221 -18.95 0.41 -2.33
N ALA A 222 -19.21 0.18 -1.05
CA ALA A 222 -20.07 -0.89 -0.55
C ALA A 222 -21.46 -0.84 -1.17
N SER A 223 -22.07 0.35 -1.18
CA SER A 223 -23.41 0.56 -1.72
C SER A 223 -23.45 0.29 -3.22
N ALA A 224 -22.46 0.77 -3.97
CA ALA A 224 -22.36 0.53 -5.41
C ALA A 224 -22.17 -0.97 -5.73
N ALA A 225 -21.30 -1.66 -5.00
CA ALA A 225 -21.07 -3.09 -5.19
C ALA A 225 -22.31 -3.94 -4.87
N PHE A 226 -23.04 -3.58 -3.80
CA PHE A 226 -24.30 -4.20 -3.45
C PHE A 226 -25.36 -4.00 -4.53
N LEU A 227 -25.59 -2.76 -4.98
CA LEU A 227 -26.56 -2.45 -6.03
C LEU A 227 -26.23 -3.16 -7.36
N CYS A 228 -24.94 -3.23 -7.71
CA CYS A 228 -24.48 -4.00 -8.87
C CYS A 228 -24.86 -5.48 -8.74
N SER A 229 -24.63 -6.08 -7.57
CA SER A 229 -24.99 -7.48 -7.28
C SER A 229 -26.50 -7.72 -7.37
N VAL A 230 -27.32 -6.82 -6.82
CA VAL A 230 -28.80 -6.90 -6.92
C VAL A 230 -29.25 -6.84 -8.37
N SER A 231 -28.68 -5.94 -9.18
CA SER A 231 -29.04 -5.81 -10.60
C SER A 231 -28.72 -7.08 -11.41
N GLN A 232 -27.55 -7.70 -11.16
CA GLN A 232 -27.16 -8.96 -11.79
C GLN A 232 -28.12 -10.09 -11.41
N ASN A 233 -28.52 -10.15 -10.14
CA ASN A 233 -29.46 -11.17 -9.66
C ASN A 233 -30.86 -11.02 -10.27
N SER A 234 -31.37 -9.80 -10.42
CA SER A 234 -32.65 -9.56 -11.12
C SER A 234 -32.60 -10.00 -12.58
N SER A 235 -31.49 -9.75 -13.28
CA SER A 235 -31.34 -10.17 -14.69
C SER A 235 -31.23 -11.68 -14.88
N ALA A 236 -30.72 -12.41 -13.87
CA ALA A 236 -30.67 -13.87 -13.89
C ALA A 236 -32.05 -14.51 -13.69
N ASN A 237 -32.90 -13.89 -12.86
CA ASN A 237 -34.27 -14.35 -12.60
C ASN A 237 -35.27 -13.96 -13.71
N ASP A 238 -34.96 -12.98 -14.55
CA ASP A 238 -35.81 -12.51 -15.66
C ASP A 238 -35.58 -13.27 -16.98
N HIS A 239 -34.86 -14.41 -16.99
CA HIS A 239 -34.76 -15.29 -18.15
C HIS A 239 -36.04 -16.12 -18.39
N TYR A 240 -37.15 -15.43 -18.66
CA TYR A 240 -38.28 -15.90 -19.48
C TYR A 240 -38.23 -15.15 -20.82
N PRO A 241 -38.47 -15.78 -21.99
CA PRO A 241 -38.15 -15.14 -23.26
C PRO A 241 -39.21 -14.11 -23.63
N ILE A 242 -38.88 -12.82 -23.53
CA ILE A 242 -39.65 -11.78 -24.19
C ILE A 242 -38.71 -10.94 -25.05
N ARG A 243 -38.83 -11.16 -26.36
CA ARG A 243 -38.49 -10.22 -27.42
C ARG A 243 -39.17 -8.88 -27.11
N ASP A 244 -38.44 -7.79 -26.94
CA ASP A 244 -38.35 -6.79 -28.01
C ASP A 244 -37.46 -5.60 -27.64
N ASN A 245 -37.10 -4.93 -28.72
CA ASN A 245 -36.09 -3.91 -28.91
C ASN A 245 -36.42 -2.54 -28.28
N ARG A 246 -35.35 -1.82 -27.88
CA ARG A 246 -35.17 -0.35 -27.79
C ARG A 246 -35.42 0.39 -26.47
N MET A 247 -34.39 1.19 -26.17
CA MET A 247 -34.31 2.40 -25.35
C MET A 247 -34.23 2.23 -23.83
N PHE A 248 -33.00 2.17 -23.32
CA PHE A 248 -32.40 3.32 -22.62
C PHE A 248 -30.88 3.30 -22.83
N GLY A 249 -30.36 4.35 -23.44
CA GLY A 249 -28.93 4.61 -23.55
C GLY A 249 -28.43 5.29 -22.29
N SER A 250 -27.50 4.65 -21.59
CA SER A 250 -26.45 5.31 -20.84
C SER A 250 -25.25 4.38 -20.83
N SER A 251 -24.35 4.63 -21.78
CA SER A 251 -23.03 4.06 -21.87
C SER A 251 -22.23 4.40 -20.62
N LEU A 252 -22.16 3.49 -19.66
CA LEU A 252 -20.99 3.39 -18.79
C LEU A 252 -19.91 2.63 -19.57
N PRO A 253 -18.73 3.20 -19.81
CA PRO A 253 -17.67 2.49 -20.49
C PRO A 253 -17.08 1.43 -19.55
N LEU A 254 -17.57 0.20 -19.69
CA LEU A 254 -16.81 -1.02 -19.44
C LEU A 254 -15.72 -1.13 -20.51
N SER A 255 -14.71 -0.27 -20.43
CA SER A 255 -13.51 -0.37 -21.25
C SER A 255 -12.33 0.29 -20.56
N LEU A 256 -11.58 -0.52 -19.80
CA LEU A 256 -10.11 -0.48 -19.74
C LEU A 256 -9.61 -1.83 -19.21
N ALA A 257 -10.13 -2.91 -19.80
CA ALA A 257 -9.37 -4.13 -20.00
C ALA A 257 -8.68 -4.03 -21.35
N THR A 258 -7.78 -3.05 -21.51
CA THR A 258 -6.74 -3.19 -22.52
C THR A 258 -5.82 -4.29 -22.02
N ARG A 259 -6.02 -5.47 -22.59
CA ARG A 259 -5.09 -6.59 -22.62
C ARG A 259 -3.67 -6.04 -22.79
N ASN A 260 -2.92 -5.96 -21.70
CA ASN A 260 -1.48 -5.67 -21.75
C ASN A 260 -0.76 -6.94 -22.23
N GLU A 261 -0.87 -7.24 -23.52
CA GLU A 261 -0.06 -8.30 -24.16
C GLU A 261 1.43 -7.93 -24.26
N PHE A 262 1.84 -6.77 -23.73
CA PHE A 262 3.25 -6.35 -23.60
C PHE A 262 3.83 -6.49 -22.17
N GLY A 263 3.09 -7.03 -21.19
CA GLY A 263 3.53 -7.15 -19.79
C GLY A 263 4.21 -8.46 -19.40
N ILE A 264 4.02 -9.52 -20.19
CA ILE A 264 4.39 -10.90 -19.79
C ILE A 264 5.90 -11.05 -19.62
N GLU A 265 6.72 -10.42 -20.47
CA GLU A 265 8.19 -10.54 -20.40
C GLU A 265 8.80 -9.75 -19.23
N ARG A 266 8.24 -8.59 -18.86
CA ARG A 266 8.75 -7.79 -17.72
C ARG A 266 8.31 -8.34 -16.37
N ASN A 267 7.18 -9.03 -16.28
CA ASN A 267 6.70 -9.62 -15.03
C ASN A 267 7.38 -10.97 -14.72
N ALA A 268 7.83 -11.72 -15.73
CA ALA A 268 8.72 -12.87 -15.52
C ALA A 268 9.98 -12.48 -14.74
N PHE A 269 10.53 -11.29 -15.01
CA PHE A 269 11.70 -10.76 -14.30
C PHE A 269 11.44 -10.45 -12.81
N VAL A 270 10.27 -9.90 -12.47
CA VAL A 270 9.84 -9.68 -11.07
C VAL A 270 9.66 -11.03 -10.36
N THR A 271 9.05 -11.99 -11.08
CA THR A 271 8.76 -13.35 -10.60
C THR A 271 10.05 -14.09 -10.25
N GLU A 272 11.02 -14.13 -11.17
CA GLU A 272 12.30 -14.82 -10.98
C GLU A 272 13.14 -14.18 -9.86
N ARG A 273 13.16 -12.85 -9.75
CA ARG A 273 13.96 -12.15 -8.74
C ARG A 273 13.47 -12.37 -7.32
N LEU A 274 12.16 -12.30 -7.09
CA LEU A 274 11.59 -12.56 -5.78
C LEU A 274 11.75 -14.03 -5.38
N GLU A 275 11.58 -14.97 -6.31
CA GLU A 275 11.83 -16.39 -6.06
C GLU A 275 13.29 -16.67 -5.69
N LEU A 276 14.24 -16.13 -6.46
CA LEU A 276 15.67 -16.23 -6.15
C LEU A 276 15.99 -15.61 -4.79
N PHE A 277 15.46 -14.44 -4.46
CA PHE A 277 15.67 -13.82 -3.16
C PHE A 277 15.11 -14.67 -2.01
N LEU A 278 13.87 -15.18 -2.17
CA LEU A 278 13.24 -16.05 -1.17
C LEU A 278 14.01 -17.37 -0.99
N TRP A 279 14.65 -17.88 -2.05
CA TRP A 279 15.47 -19.08 -2.04
C TRP A 279 16.88 -18.85 -1.46
N LEU A 280 17.52 -17.73 -1.79
CA LEU A 280 18.87 -17.38 -1.33
C LEU A 280 18.89 -16.90 0.13
N HIS A 281 17.78 -16.36 0.64
CA HIS A 281 17.68 -15.90 2.03
C HIS A 281 16.57 -16.63 2.82
N PRO A 282 16.69 -17.96 3.08
CA PRO A 282 15.71 -18.68 3.91
C PRO A 282 15.76 -18.31 5.40
N MET A 283 16.85 -17.69 5.88
CA MET A 283 17.17 -17.61 7.33
C MET A 283 17.80 -16.28 7.81
N GLN A 284 18.02 -15.26 6.96
CA GLN A 284 18.87 -14.10 7.33
C GLN A 284 18.17 -12.87 7.91
N PHE A 285 16.86 -12.89 8.19
CA PHE A 285 16.18 -11.75 8.83
C PHE A 285 15.36 -12.16 10.07
N VAL A 286 15.92 -13.07 10.87
CA VAL A 286 15.51 -13.18 12.27
C VAL A 286 16.09 -11.97 13.00
N ARG A 287 15.22 -11.01 13.32
CA ARG A 287 15.44 -9.88 14.24
C ARG A 287 16.50 -8.84 13.82
N PHE A 288 16.04 -7.72 13.27
CA PHE A 288 16.51 -6.44 13.81
C PHE A 288 16.01 -6.38 15.26
N GLU A 289 16.82 -6.88 16.18
CA GLU A 289 16.56 -6.76 17.60
C GLU A 289 16.45 -5.28 17.93
N VAL A 290 15.30 -4.93 18.48
CA VAL A 290 15.07 -3.73 19.28
C VAL A 290 16.20 -3.65 20.31
N LYS A 291 17.28 -2.93 20.00
CA LYS A 291 18.12 -2.33 21.03
C LYS A 291 17.32 -1.16 21.60
N SER A 292 16.36 -1.48 22.46
CA SER A 292 15.82 -0.50 23.39
C SER A 292 16.98 -0.06 24.28
N MET A 293 17.35 1.21 24.18
CA MET A 293 17.89 1.96 25.31
C MET A 293 17.00 1.69 26.52
N TYR A 294 17.43 0.89 27.49
CA TYR A 294 17.27 1.04 28.94
C TYR A 294 18.03 -0.12 29.62
N PRO A 295 18.90 0.14 30.62
CA PRO A 295 19.64 -0.91 31.30
C PRO A 295 18.72 -1.69 32.25
N LEU A 296 18.86 -3.02 32.20
CA LEU A 296 18.33 -3.97 33.16
C LEU A 296 18.79 -3.62 34.58
N SER A 297 17.85 -3.34 35.47
CA SER A 297 18.05 -3.45 36.93
C SER A 297 17.04 -4.46 37.49
N ASN A 298 17.49 -5.72 37.50
CA ASN A 298 17.30 -6.77 38.51
C ASN A 298 15.88 -7.08 39.05
N PRO A 299 15.31 -8.27 38.78
CA PRO A 299 14.21 -8.81 39.57
C PRO A 299 14.72 -9.58 40.80
N ASP A 300 14.04 -9.35 41.91
CA ASP A 300 13.86 -10.25 43.06
C ASP A 300 15.02 -10.54 44.03
N ARG A 301 15.00 -9.78 45.14
CA ARG A 301 15.44 -10.27 46.45
C ARG A 301 14.35 -11.18 47.03
N HIS A 302 14.71 -12.44 47.29
CA HIS A 302 13.94 -13.41 48.08
C HIS A 302 13.69 -12.98 49.54
N PRO A 303 12.62 -13.47 50.20
CA PRO A 303 12.59 -13.60 51.64
C PRO A 303 13.32 -14.89 52.08
N SER A 304 14.24 -14.69 53.03
CA SER A 304 14.71 -15.58 54.10
C SER A 304 14.51 -17.11 54.08
N SER A 305 15.65 -17.78 54.37
CA SER A 305 15.87 -18.87 55.33
C SER A 305 15.97 -20.32 54.83
N GLY A 306 17.11 -20.95 55.19
CA GLY A 306 17.12 -22.31 55.75
C GLY A 306 17.73 -23.44 54.90
N PHE A 307 18.88 -23.93 55.38
CA PHE A 307 19.37 -25.32 55.30
C PHE A 307 20.02 -25.88 54.01
N ASP A 308 21.36 -25.93 54.09
CA ASP A 308 22.24 -27.10 53.98
C ASP A 308 22.23 -28.06 52.77
N ALA A 309 23.43 -28.13 52.20
CA ALA A 309 24.22 -29.34 51.90
C ALA A 309 24.06 -30.07 50.55
N ARG A 310 25.15 -29.93 49.76
CA ARG A 310 26.14 -31.00 49.43
C ARG A 310 26.14 -31.64 48.01
N TRP A 311 27.39 -31.73 47.50
CA TRP A 311 27.98 -32.55 46.41
C TRP A 311 27.65 -32.13 44.96
N SER A 312 28.59 -32.02 44.00
CA SER A 312 29.73 -32.90 43.66
C SER A 312 30.76 -32.17 42.74
N PRO A 313 31.94 -32.77 42.46
CA PRO A 313 33.20 -32.05 42.15
C PRO A 313 33.71 -32.17 40.70
N ALA A 314 34.84 -31.47 40.46
CA ALA A 314 35.99 -31.82 39.60
C ALA A 314 35.73 -32.03 38.09
N LEU A 315 36.52 -31.52 37.15
CA LEU A 315 37.85 -30.90 37.09
C LEU A 315 37.87 -29.99 35.85
#